data_AF-G4ZH19-F1
#
_entry.id   AF-G4ZH19-F1
#
_cell.length_a   1.000
_cell.length_b   1.000
_cell.length_c   1.000
_cell.angle_alpha   90.00
_cell.angle_beta   90.00
_cell.angle_gamma   90.00
#
_symmetry.space_group_name_H-M   'P 1'
#
loop_
_entity.id
_entity.type
_entity.pdbx_description
1 polymer ?
#
loop_
_entity_poly.entity_id
_entity_poly.type
_entity_poly.pdbx_seq_one_letter_code
_entity_poly.pdbx_strand_id
1 'polypeptide(L)'
;MSTMRKEGCPVTSQMLRCKALEVAADEGLAPEKFKASHSRRRRFMRRHKRSIRTRTRQGQTTPEDAEAAKAKFIADVRAAIIEHGITTVYNVDQTGEELS
;
A
#
# COMPACT_ATOMS: atom_id res chain seq x y z
N MET A 1 -14.62 -4.44 2.40
CA MET A 1 -13.24 -4.95 2.26
C MET A 1 -12.47 -4.35 1.09
N SER A 2 -13.08 -4.14 -0.08
CA SER A 2 -12.40 -3.46 -1.20
C SER A 2 -12.04 -2.01 -0.86
N THR A 3 -12.94 -1.32 -0.14
CA THR A 3 -12.78 0.05 0.37
C THR A 3 -11.58 0.22 1.31
N MET A 4 -11.47 -0.63 2.34
CA MET A 4 -10.34 -0.60 3.29
C MET A 4 -8.96 -0.75 2.62
N ARG A 5 -8.88 -1.52 1.52
CA ARG A 5 -7.64 -1.62 0.74
C ARG A 5 -7.33 -0.36 -0.05
N LYS A 6 -8.36 0.35 -0.53
CA LYS A 6 -8.19 1.66 -1.21
C LYS A 6 -7.66 2.70 -0.22
N GLU A 7 -8.11 2.63 1.02
CA GLU A 7 -7.64 3.47 2.14
C GLU A 7 -6.25 3.05 2.68
N GLY A 8 -5.58 2.07 2.06
CA GLY A 8 -4.26 1.62 2.47
C GLY A 8 -4.23 0.77 3.74
N CYS A 9 -5.38 0.45 4.34
CA CYS A 9 -5.46 -0.36 5.54
C CYS A 9 -5.21 -1.86 5.21
N PRO A 10 -4.28 -2.53 5.91
CA PRO A 10 -4.01 -3.94 5.68
C PRO A 10 -5.19 -4.81 6.11
N VAL A 11 -5.73 -5.59 5.17
CA VAL A 11 -6.79 -6.57 5.46
C VAL A 11 -6.16 -7.89 5.89
N THR A 12 -6.23 -8.19 7.18
CA THR A 12 -5.63 -9.40 7.75
C THR A 12 -6.47 -10.66 7.53
N SER A 13 -5.83 -11.79 7.77
CA SER A 13 -6.43 -13.10 7.62
C SER A 13 -7.56 -13.37 8.64
N GLN A 14 -7.49 -12.72 9.80
CA GLN A 14 -8.49 -12.77 10.86
C GLN A 14 -9.69 -11.89 10.53
N MET A 15 -9.48 -10.69 9.99
CA MET A 15 -10.57 -9.83 9.53
C MET A 15 -11.41 -10.50 8.44
N LEU A 16 -10.74 -11.21 7.51
CA LEU A 16 -11.43 -12.02 6.50
C LEU A 16 -12.28 -13.13 7.12
N ARG A 17 -11.80 -13.74 8.21
CA ARG A 17 -12.54 -14.77 8.95
C ARG A 17 -13.76 -14.17 9.64
N CYS A 18 -13.60 -13.08 10.38
CA CYS A 18 -14.69 -12.39 11.07
C CYS A 18 -15.76 -11.95 10.08
N LYS A 19 -15.37 -11.26 9.00
CA LYS A 19 -16.34 -10.81 8.00
C LYS A 19 -17.07 -11.95 7.30
N ALA A 20 -16.39 -13.07 7.06
CA ALA A 20 -17.04 -14.24 6.50
C ALA A 20 -18.07 -14.88 7.46
N LEU A 21 -17.83 -14.82 8.77
CA LEU A 21 -18.78 -15.30 9.78
C LEU A 21 -19.97 -14.34 9.93
N GLU A 22 -19.73 -13.02 9.94
CA GLU A 22 -20.79 -12.01 9.94
C GLU A 22 -21.72 -12.21 8.74
N VAL A 23 -21.18 -12.28 7.53
CA VAL A 23 -21.99 -12.48 6.32
C VAL A 23 -22.72 -13.82 6.37
N ALA A 24 -22.12 -14.88 6.92
CA ALA A 24 -22.81 -16.15 7.07
C ALA A 24 -23.99 -16.06 8.07
N ALA A 25 -23.83 -15.30 9.15
CA ALA A 25 -24.92 -15.05 10.09
C ALA A 25 -26.04 -14.22 9.47
N ASP A 26 -25.69 -13.17 8.71
CA ASP A 26 -26.65 -12.33 7.98
C ASP A 26 -27.46 -13.14 6.95
N GLU A 27 -26.81 -14.13 6.31
CA GLU A 27 -27.44 -15.08 5.37
C GLU A 27 -28.16 -16.24 6.08
N GLY A 28 -28.26 -16.23 7.41
CA GLY A 28 -28.96 -17.26 8.18
C GLY A 28 -28.28 -18.64 8.18
N LEU A 29 -26.98 -18.71 7.87
CA LEU A 29 -26.23 -19.95 7.87
C LEU A 29 -25.88 -20.36 9.30
N ALA A 30 -26.34 -21.54 9.70
CA ALA A 30 -25.96 -22.13 10.98
C ALA A 30 -24.42 -22.28 11.08
N PRO A 31 -23.82 -22.05 12.27
CA PRO A 31 -22.37 -22.19 12.48
C PRO A 31 -21.80 -23.56 12.10
N GLU A 32 -22.63 -24.60 12.16
CA GLU A 32 -22.28 -25.97 11.76
C GLU A 32 -22.13 -26.10 10.24
N LYS A 33 -22.95 -25.36 9.47
CA LYS A 33 -22.99 -25.36 8.00
C LYS A 33 -21.88 -24.50 7.40
N PHE A 34 -21.52 -23.40 8.07
CA PHE A 34 -20.48 -22.49 7.60
C PHE A 34 -19.35 -22.31 8.61
N LYS A 35 -18.19 -22.89 8.29
CA LYS A 35 -16.94 -22.64 9.01
C LYS A 35 -16.03 -21.76 8.17
N ALA A 36 -15.63 -20.61 8.69
CA ALA A 36 -14.62 -19.76 8.06
C ALA A 36 -13.18 -20.33 8.25
N SER A 37 -13.00 -21.61 7.89
CA SER A 37 -11.75 -22.35 8.10
C SER A 37 -10.61 -21.84 7.20
N HIS A 38 -9.38 -22.18 7.58
CA HIS A 38 -8.19 -21.84 6.80
C HIS A 38 -8.25 -22.33 5.34
N SER A 39 -8.70 -23.57 5.12
CA SER A 39 -8.81 -24.16 3.79
C SER A 39 -9.86 -23.45 2.93
N ARG A 40 -11.02 -23.10 3.50
CA ARG A 40 -12.06 -22.31 2.80
C ARG A 40 -11.57 -20.92 2.48
N ARG A 41 -10.91 -20.25 3.42
CA ARG A 41 -10.27 -18.95 3.19
C ARG A 41 -9.25 -19.02 2.07
N ARG A 42 -8.34 -20.01 2.07
CA ARG A 42 -7.36 -20.19 0.97
C ARG A 42 -8.05 -20.41 -0.37
N ARG A 43 -9.05 -21.29 -0.44
CA ARG A 43 -9.79 -21.56 -1.67
C ARG A 43 -10.52 -20.32 -2.19
N PHE A 44 -11.17 -19.56 -1.31
CA PHE A 44 -11.80 -18.29 -1.64
C PHE A 44 -10.79 -17.29 -2.22
N MET A 45 -9.67 -17.09 -1.54
CA MET A 45 -8.62 -16.17 -1.99
C MET A 45 -8.06 -16.59 -3.36
N ARG A 46 -7.80 -17.89 -3.57
CA ARG A 46 -7.33 -18.40 -4.87
C ARG A 46 -8.37 -18.22 -5.98
N ARG A 47 -9.63 -18.58 -5.72
CA ARG A 47 -10.73 -18.46 -6.69
C ARG A 47 -10.93 -17.03 -7.16
N HIS A 48 -10.83 -16.07 -6.24
CA HIS A 48 -11.04 -14.65 -6.53
C HIS A 48 -9.74 -13.87 -6.78
N LYS A 49 -8.61 -14.56 -7.00
CA LYS A 49 -7.29 -13.97 -7.28
C LYS A 49 -6.87 -12.89 -6.25
N ARG A 50 -7.25 -13.08 -4.98
CA ARG A 50 -6.92 -12.17 -3.88
C ARG A 50 -5.67 -12.64 -3.16
N SER A 51 -4.87 -11.70 -2.66
CA SER A 51 -3.72 -11.96 -1.78
C SER A 51 -3.75 -11.02 -0.59
N ILE A 52 -3.25 -11.47 0.57
CA ILE A 52 -3.00 -10.60 1.73
C ILE A 52 -1.66 -9.94 1.44
N ARG A 53 -1.72 -8.70 0.97
CA ARG A 53 -0.55 -7.88 0.72
C ARG A 53 -0.61 -6.71 1.69
N THR A 54 0.47 -6.51 2.42
CA THR A 54 0.74 -5.28 3.15
C THR A 54 1.59 -4.41 2.23
N ARG A 55 1.36 -3.10 2.18
CA ARG A 55 2.28 -2.18 1.48
C ARG A 55 3.62 -2.25 2.21
N THR A 56 4.63 -2.84 1.57
CA THR A 56 5.96 -3.03 2.20
C THR A 56 7.03 -2.11 1.63
N ARG A 57 6.77 -1.25 0.61
CA ARG A 57 7.77 -0.30 0.07
C ARG A 57 7.17 0.98 -0.54
N GLN A 58 7.99 2.04 -0.54
CA GLN A 58 7.75 3.36 -1.16
C GLN A 58 7.38 3.31 -2.66
N GLY A 59 7.76 2.25 -3.38
CA GLY A 59 7.45 2.07 -4.81
C GLY A 59 5.98 1.76 -5.14
N GLN A 60 5.09 1.76 -4.14
CA GLN A 60 3.63 1.66 -4.34
C GLN A 60 2.90 2.93 -3.89
N THR A 61 3.58 4.06 -3.69
CA THR A 61 2.92 5.39 -3.61
C THR A 61 2.05 5.57 -4.86
N THR A 62 0.78 5.98 -4.74
CA THR A 62 -0.03 6.20 -5.95
C THR A 62 0.64 7.27 -6.81
N PRO A 63 0.45 7.27 -8.14
CA PRO A 63 1.03 8.31 -8.99
C PRO A 63 0.68 9.71 -8.48
N GLU A 64 -0.55 9.92 -7.98
CA GLU A 64 -0.96 11.20 -7.41
C GLU A 64 -0.18 11.56 -6.12
N ASP A 65 -0.04 10.62 -5.19
CA ASP A 65 0.71 10.82 -3.95
C ASP A 65 2.19 11.11 -4.23
N ALA A 66 2.74 10.49 -5.29
CA ALA A 66 4.14 10.66 -5.70
C ALA A 66 4.37 12.04 -6.32
N GLU A 67 3.46 12.51 -7.16
CA GLU A 67 3.52 13.87 -7.73
C GLU A 67 3.37 14.95 -6.65
N ALA A 68 2.48 14.75 -5.68
CA ALA A 68 2.35 15.65 -4.53
C ALA A 68 3.64 15.71 -3.69
N ALA A 69 4.26 14.56 -3.42
CA ALA A 69 5.52 14.49 -2.69
C ALA A 69 6.67 15.17 -3.46
N LYS A 70 6.75 14.98 -4.78
CA LYS A 70 7.73 15.67 -5.65
C LYS A 70 7.53 17.18 -5.63
N ALA A 71 6.29 17.65 -5.80
CA ALA A 71 5.98 19.08 -5.81
C ALA A 71 6.37 19.76 -4.50
N LYS A 72 6.07 19.11 -3.36
CA LYS A 72 6.47 19.58 -2.05
C LYS A 72 7.99 19.63 -1.89
N PHE A 73 8.68 18.57 -2.27
CA PHE A 73 10.14 18.52 -2.20
C PHE A 73 10.80 19.59 -3.06
N ILE A 74 10.31 19.83 -4.28
CA ILE A 74 10.83 20.89 -5.17
C ILE A 74 10.61 22.28 -4.55
N ALA A 75 9.45 22.51 -3.92
CA ALA A 75 9.17 23.77 -3.24
C ALA A 75 10.14 24.01 -2.07
N ASP A 76 10.36 22.97 -1.24
CA ASP A 76 11.26 23.04 -0.09
C ASP A 76 12.72 23.29 -0.53
N VAL A 77 13.19 22.60 -1.59
CA VAL A 77 14.53 22.81 -2.16
C VAL A 77 14.69 24.24 -2.70
N ARG A 78 13.69 24.77 -3.40
CA ARG A 78 13.72 26.15 -3.92
C ARG A 78 13.75 27.18 -2.80
N ALA A 79 12.98 26.97 -1.74
CA ALA A 79 13.01 27.84 -0.57
C ALA A 79 14.41 27.86 0.08
N ALA A 80 15.02 26.70 0.28
CA ALA A 80 16.36 26.57 0.85
C ALA A 80 17.44 27.22 -0.04
N ILE A 81 17.32 27.13 -1.36
CA ILE A 81 18.25 27.80 -2.31
C ILE A 81 18.21 29.32 -2.13
N ILE A 82 17.01 29.90 -2.01
CA ILE A 82 16.83 31.34 -1.85
C ILE A 82 17.31 31.79 -0.47
N GLU A 83 16.92 31.07 0.58
CA GLU A 83 17.26 31.41 1.98
C GLU A 83 18.77 31.37 2.23
N HIS A 84 19.46 30.35 1.71
CA HIS A 84 20.89 30.16 1.96
C HIS A 84 21.78 30.67 0.83
N GLY A 85 21.21 31.28 -0.22
CA GLY A 85 21.97 31.79 -1.36
C GLY A 85 22.78 30.71 -2.09
N ILE A 86 22.23 29.50 -2.19
CA ILE A 86 22.93 28.34 -2.76
C ILE A 86 23.07 28.55 -4.26
N THR A 87 24.30 28.68 -4.74
CA THR A 87 24.61 28.87 -6.16
C THR A 87 24.74 27.55 -6.91
N THR A 88 25.04 26.46 -6.21
CA THR A 88 25.29 25.16 -6.82
C THR A 88 24.59 24.05 -6.04
N VAL A 89 23.78 23.25 -6.73
CA VAL A 89 23.11 22.06 -6.19
C VAL A 89 23.66 20.84 -6.90
N TYR A 90 24.34 19.95 -6.16
CA TYR A 90 24.90 18.73 -6.71
C TYR A 90 23.91 17.56 -6.54
N ASN A 91 23.65 16.83 -7.62
CA ASN A 91 22.90 15.57 -7.54
C ASN A 91 23.89 14.42 -7.29
N VAL A 92 23.68 13.64 -6.22
CA VAL A 92 24.58 12.54 -5.80
C VAL A 92 24.32 11.26 -6.63
N ASP A 93 24.06 11.41 -7.93
CA ASP A 93 23.96 10.32 -8.92
C ASP A 93 25.14 10.33 -9.91
N GLN A 94 26.21 11.06 -9.59
CA GLN A 94 27.46 10.99 -10.33
C GLN A 94 28.15 9.66 -10.00
N THR A 95 27.66 8.57 -10.59
CA THR A 95 28.46 7.35 -10.81
C THR A 95 29.75 7.81 -11.46
N GLY A 96 30.86 7.66 -10.75
CA GLY A 96 32.16 8.14 -11.18
C GLY A 96 32.57 7.46 -12.48
N GLU A 97 32.41 8.17 -13.59
CA GLU A 97 33.25 8.00 -14.76
C GLU A 97 33.89 9.36 -15.04
N GLU A 98 35.05 9.59 -14.42
CA GLU A 98 36.07 10.44 -15.01
C GLU A 98 37.38 9.64 -15.15
N LEU A 99 38.02 9.85 -16.31
CA LEU A 99 39.41 9.57 -16.72
C LEU A 99 39.66 8.13 -17.27
N SER A 100 40.14 7.92 -18.51
CA SER A 100 41.08 8.72 -19.34
C SER A 100 40.66 8.90 -20.80
#